data_AF-A0A966UK77-F1
#
_entry.id   AF-A0A966UK77-F1
#
_cell.length_a   1.000
_cell.length_b   1.000
_cell.length_c   1.000
_cell.angle_alpha   90.00
_cell.angle_beta   90.00
_cell.angle_gamma   90.00
#
_symmetry.space_group_name_H-M   'P 1'
#
loop_
_entity.id
_entity.type
_entity.pdbx_description
1 polymer ?
#
loop_
_entity_poly.entity_id
_entity_poly.type
_entity_poly.pdbx_seq_one_letter_code
_entity_poly.pdbx_strand_id
1 'polypeptide(L)'
;MNDNERDDERELEGHDQPALDGQTPIDPALSSDAQMIERARRRYGSLGAVVASGMLGIDKILGRRPKEEIPSVWEASGEPGDIDGDGIRIDLDDETAVESHPNRDAAPTRRVRKRRTG
;
A
#
# COMPACT_ATOMS: atom_id res chain seq x y z
N MET A 1 38.64 47.55 21.83
CA MET A 1 37.31 48.20 21.72
C MET A 1 36.83 47.97 20.29
N ASN A 2 36.01 46.97 19.97
CA ASN A 2 35.10 46.20 20.82
C ASN A 2 35.10 44.71 20.49
N ASP A 3 35.10 43.92 21.55
CA ASP A 3 34.67 42.54 21.64
C ASP A 3 33.13 42.50 21.67
N ASN A 4 32.52 41.50 21.02
CA ASN A 4 31.20 40.96 21.34
C ASN A 4 31.12 39.58 20.66
N GLU A 5 31.47 38.50 21.37
CA GLU A 5 30.52 37.60 22.05
C GLU A 5 29.65 36.85 21.01
N ARG A 6 30.04 35.64 20.59
CA ARG A 6 29.86 34.33 21.27
C ARG A 6 28.40 33.88 21.36
N ASP A 7 28.27 32.62 20.94
CA ASP A 7 27.33 31.61 21.40
C ASP A 7 25.93 31.59 20.77
N ASP A 8 25.57 30.35 20.42
CA ASP A 8 24.22 29.82 20.28
C ASP A 8 23.46 30.30 19.02
N GLU A 9 22.93 29.48 18.11
CA GLU A 9 22.25 28.20 18.30
C GLU A 9 22.36 27.40 16.99
N ARG A 10 23.03 26.25 17.04
CA ARG A 10 22.72 25.16 16.11
C ARG A 10 21.38 24.60 16.56
N GLU A 11 20.28 25.23 16.14
CA GLU A 11 18.97 24.62 16.22
C GLU A 11 18.98 23.43 15.27
N LEU A 12 19.39 22.29 15.84
CA LEU A 12 18.99 20.97 15.41
C LEU A 12 17.46 20.99 15.39
N GLU A 13 16.85 21.34 14.26
CA GLU A 13 15.44 21.03 14.03
C GLU A 13 15.30 19.53 14.28
N GLY A 14 14.74 19.21 15.44
CA GLY A 14 14.40 17.86 15.83
C GLY A 14 13.54 17.30 14.71
N HIS A 15 14.09 16.35 13.97
CA HIS A 15 13.25 15.41 13.27
C HIS A 15 12.45 14.68 14.34
N ASP A 16 11.28 15.21 14.67
CA ASP A 16 10.19 14.48 15.28
C ASP A 16 9.84 13.35 14.30
N GLN A 17 10.61 12.27 14.39
CA GLN A 17 10.25 10.98 13.86
C GLN A 17 8.98 10.60 14.61
N PRO A 18 7.80 10.52 13.98
CA PRO A 18 6.63 10.03 14.67
C PRO A 18 6.95 8.59 15.08
N ALA A 19 6.99 8.36 16.39
CA ALA A 19 7.11 7.04 16.97
C ALA A 19 5.99 6.18 16.37
N LEU A 20 6.36 5.21 15.52
CA LEU A 20 5.44 4.21 14.98
C LEU A 20 5.16 3.15 16.03
N ASP A 21 4.69 3.57 17.19
CA ASP A 21 4.23 2.69 18.25
C ASP A 21 2.71 2.57 18.15
N GLY A 22 2.27 1.45 17.60
CA GLY A 22 0.87 1.09 17.53
C GLY A 22 0.54 0.53 16.17
N GLN A 23 0.04 -0.69 16.15
CA GLN A 23 -0.58 -1.30 14.98
C GLN A 23 -1.66 -0.33 14.48
N THR A 24 -1.33 0.45 13.45
CA THR A 24 -2.31 1.27 12.75
C THR A 24 -3.34 0.29 12.19
N PRO A 25 -4.65 0.51 12.43
CA PRO A 25 -5.69 -0.22 11.72
C PRO A 25 -5.33 -0.18 10.24
N ILE A 26 -5.40 -1.34 9.55
CA ILE A 26 -5.17 -1.40 8.10
C ILE A 26 -6.36 -0.68 7.45
N ASP A 27 -6.29 0.64 7.43
CA ASP A 27 -7.24 1.47 6.70
C ASP A 27 -6.96 1.22 5.22
N PRO A 28 -7.91 0.65 4.45
CA PRO A 28 -7.72 0.38 3.03
C PRO A 28 -7.40 1.67 2.25
N ALA A 29 -7.82 2.85 2.74
CA ALA A 29 -7.43 4.13 2.18
C ALA A 29 -5.91 4.37 2.31
N LEU A 30 -5.31 4.02 3.47
CA LEU A 30 -3.85 4.11 3.66
C LEU A 30 -3.08 3.18 2.71
N SER A 31 -3.66 2.01 2.40
CA SER A 31 -3.08 1.07 1.43
C SER A 31 -3.17 1.59 -0.01
N SER A 32 -4.27 2.23 -0.38
CA SER A 32 -4.45 2.88 -1.69
C SER A 32 -3.50 4.06 -1.88
N ASP A 33 -3.35 4.87 -0.84
CA ASP A 33 -2.45 6.02 -0.76
C ASP A 33 -0.98 5.62 -1.01
N ALA A 34 -0.54 4.56 -0.34
CA ALA A 34 0.81 4.02 -0.51
C ALA A 34 1.05 3.54 -1.95
N GLN A 35 0.06 2.91 -2.59
CA GLN A 35 0.14 2.48 -3.99
C GLN A 35 0.23 3.67 -4.95
N MET A 36 -0.51 4.76 -4.68
CA MET A 36 -0.42 5.99 -5.47
C MET A 36 0.95 6.64 -5.35
N ILE A 37 1.51 6.74 -4.14
CA ILE A 37 2.85 7.29 -3.90
C ILE A 37 3.92 6.43 -4.58
N GLU A 38 3.81 5.11 -4.49
CA GLU A 38 4.75 4.18 -5.13
C GLU A 38 4.66 4.25 -6.67
N ARG A 39 3.45 4.41 -7.23
CA ARG A 39 3.26 4.63 -8.66
C ARG A 39 3.88 5.96 -9.11
N ALA A 40 3.70 7.03 -8.33
CA ALA A 40 4.33 8.32 -8.59
C ALA A 40 5.85 8.23 -8.54
N ARG A 41 6.39 7.48 -7.58
CA ARG A 41 7.83 7.20 -7.47
C ARG A 41 8.37 6.49 -8.71
N ARG A 42 7.68 5.45 -9.18
CA ARG A 42 8.10 4.67 -10.37
C ARG A 42 8.06 5.50 -11.65
N ARG A 43 7.09 6.40 -11.78
CA ARG A 43 6.88 7.19 -13.01
C ARG A 43 7.66 8.51 -13.05
N TYR A 44 7.81 9.17 -11.91
CA TYR A 44 8.32 10.54 -11.80
C TYR A 44 9.49 10.67 -10.79
N GLY A 45 9.99 9.55 -10.26
CA GLY A 45 11.07 9.53 -9.29
C GLY A 45 10.64 9.98 -7.89
N SER A 46 11.63 10.17 -7.01
CA SER A 46 11.40 10.58 -5.61
C SER A 46 10.67 11.91 -5.47
N LEU A 47 10.93 12.87 -6.37
CA LEU A 47 10.25 14.17 -6.36
C LEU A 47 8.74 14.01 -6.58
N GLY A 48 8.33 13.13 -7.50
CA GLY A 48 6.91 12.84 -7.71
C GLY A 48 6.25 12.14 -6.52
N ALA A 49 6.99 11.30 -5.80
CA ALA A 49 6.51 10.66 -4.58
C ALA A 49 6.24 11.70 -3.46
N VAL A 50 7.12 12.69 -3.31
CA VAL A 50 6.96 13.79 -2.34
C VAL A 50 5.74 14.65 -2.68
N VAL A 51 5.59 15.04 -3.94
CA VAL A 51 4.43 15.82 -4.40
C VAL A 51 3.12 15.04 -4.19
N ALA A 52 3.09 13.76 -4.56
CA ALA A 52 1.91 12.91 -4.36
C ALA A 52 1.55 12.77 -2.86
N SER A 53 2.56 12.61 -2.01
CA SER A 53 2.36 12.55 -0.55
C SER A 53 1.80 13.86 -0.01
N GLY A 54 2.27 15.02 -0.51
CA GLY A 54 1.77 16.33 -0.13
C GLY A 54 0.31 16.56 -0.57
N MET A 55 -0.03 16.23 -1.81
CA MET A 55 -1.40 16.35 -2.31
C MET A 55 -2.38 15.47 -1.53
N LEU A 56 -1.93 14.26 -1.17
CA LEU A 56 -2.72 13.34 -0.35
C LEU A 56 -2.91 13.85 1.08
N GLY A 57 -1.86 14.42 1.68
CA GLY A 57 -1.96 15.06 3.00
C GLY A 57 -2.98 16.22 2.99
N ILE A 58 -2.99 17.01 1.91
CA ILE A 58 -3.97 18.09 1.72
C ILE A 58 -5.39 17.54 1.54
N ASP A 59 -5.60 16.46 0.78
CA ASP A 59 -6.92 15.84 0.57
C ASP A 59 -7.50 15.29 1.88
N LYS A 60 -6.64 14.77 2.77
CA LYS A 60 -7.03 14.34 4.13
C LYS A 60 -7.45 15.51 5.02
N ILE A 61 -6.70 16.62 4.98
CA ILE A 61 -7.00 17.81 5.78
C ILE A 61 -8.27 18.52 5.29
N LEU A 62 -8.48 18.59 3.97
CA LEU A 62 -9.70 19.16 3.40
C LEU A 62 -10.95 18.29 3.57
N GLY A 63 -10.81 17.11 4.20
CA GLY A 63 -11.94 16.37 4.73
C GLY A 63 -12.88 15.88 3.63
N ARG A 64 -12.34 15.20 2.61
CA ARG A 64 -13.20 14.28 1.86
C ARG A 64 -13.78 13.27 2.84
N ARG A 65 -15.11 13.22 2.95
CA ARG A 65 -15.77 12.13 3.67
C ARG A 65 -15.20 10.82 3.11
N PRO A 66 -14.65 9.93 3.96
CA PRO A 66 -14.24 8.62 3.49
C PRO A 66 -15.44 8.03 2.76
N LYS A 67 -15.24 7.67 1.48
CA LYS A 67 -16.26 6.94 0.75
C LYS A 67 -16.48 5.67 1.57
N GLU A 68 -17.64 5.55 2.20
CA GLU A 68 -18.07 4.28 2.75
C GLU A 68 -18.14 3.31 1.58
N GLU A 69 -17.07 2.54 1.38
CA GLU A 69 -17.12 1.37 0.53
C GLU A 69 -18.10 0.42 1.20
N ILE A 70 -19.33 0.38 0.67
CA ILE A 70 -20.34 -0.57 1.10
C ILE A 70 -19.68 -1.94 0.96
N PRO A 71 -19.55 -2.75 2.03
CA PRO A 71 -18.98 -4.07 1.92
C PRO A 71 -19.82 -4.87 0.95
N SER A 72 -19.32 -5.02 -0.28
CA SER A 72 -19.98 -5.85 -1.29
C SER A 72 -19.66 -7.29 -0.96
N VAL A 73 -20.58 -7.93 -0.24
CA VAL A 73 -20.56 -9.38 -0.05
C VAL A 73 -21.10 -9.98 -1.34
N TRP A 74 -20.20 -10.47 -2.18
CA TRP A 74 -20.57 -11.25 -3.34
C TRP A 74 -20.76 -12.70 -2.91
N GLU A 75 -22.02 -13.13 -2.80
CA GLU A 75 -22.33 -14.55 -2.67
C GLU A 75 -22.01 -15.25 -3.99
N ALA A 76 -20.85 -15.90 -4.06
CA ALA A 76 -20.56 -16.86 -5.10
C ALA A 76 -21.43 -18.11 -4.85
N SER A 77 -22.65 -18.13 -5.40
CA SER A 77 -23.64 -19.21 -5.24
C SER A 77 -23.31 -20.48 -6.05
N GLY A 78 -22.04 -20.92 -6.03
CA GLY A 78 -21.56 -22.07 -6.81
C GLY A 78 -20.58 -22.98 -6.06
N GLU A 79 -20.21 -24.09 -6.70
CA GLU A 79 -19.11 -24.94 -6.20
C GLU A 79 -17.78 -24.17 -6.25
N PRO A 80 -16.90 -24.30 -5.25
CA PRO A 80 -15.57 -23.70 -5.30
C PRO A 80 -14.79 -24.21 -6.53
N GLY A 81 -14.48 -23.31 -7.48
CA GLY A 81 -13.65 -23.60 -8.65
C GLY A 81 -12.15 -23.64 -8.30
N ASP A 82 -11.34 -24.24 -9.18
CA ASP A 82 -9.89 -24.31 -9.02
C ASP A 82 -9.21 -23.04 -9.58
N ILE A 83 -8.99 -22.05 -8.71
CA ILE A 83 -8.36 -20.77 -9.09
C ILE A 83 -6.91 -20.96 -9.55
N ASP A 84 -6.21 -22.00 -9.08
CA ASP A 84 -4.84 -22.27 -9.49
C ASP A 84 -4.76 -22.77 -10.94
N GLY A 85 -5.80 -23.46 -11.42
CA GLY A 85 -5.90 -24.00 -12.77
C GLY A 85 -6.63 -23.10 -13.78
N ASP A 86 -7.69 -22.44 -13.32
CA ASP A 86 -8.66 -21.73 -14.16
C ASP A 86 -8.55 -20.21 -14.07
N GLY A 87 -7.94 -19.69 -12.99
CA GLY A 87 -7.76 -18.25 -12.77
C GLY A 87 -9.01 -17.57 -12.21
N ILE A 88 -9.02 -16.23 -12.31
CA ILE A 88 -10.11 -15.37 -11.85
C ILE A 88 -10.65 -14.61 -13.06
N ARG A 89 -11.97 -14.72 -13.30
CA ARG A 89 -12.69 -13.96 -14.32
C ARG A 89 -13.59 -12.91 -13.67
N ILE A 90 -13.54 -11.68 -14.20
CA ILE A 90 -14.40 -10.57 -13.80
C ILE A 90 -15.01 -9.97 -15.06
N ASP A 91 -16.33 -10.06 -15.18
CA ASP A 91 -17.06 -9.37 -16.24
C ASP A 91 -17.17 -7.87 -15.88
N LEU A 92 -16.74 -7.00 -16.80
CA LEU A 92 -16.81 -5.54 -16.64
C LEU A 92 -18.12 -4.98 -17.22
N ASP A 93 -18.58 -5.59 -18.31
CA ASP A 93 -19.85 -5.35 -19.00
C ASP A 93 -20.27 -6.60 -19.79
N ASP A 94 -21.38 -6.53 -20.55
CA ASP A 94 -21.94 -7.67 -21.29
C ASP A 94 -21.01 -8.22 -22.39
N GLU A 95 -20.03 -7.44 -22.84
CA GLU A 95 -19.14 -7.78 -23.96
C GLU A 95 -17.67 -7.92 -23.54
N THR A 96 -17.30 -7.42 -22.35
CA THR A 96 -15.92 -7.28 -21.89
C THR A 96 -15.72 -7.98 -20.55
N ALA A 97 -14.75 -8.88 -20.52
CA ALA A 97 -14.30 -9.54 -19.30
C ALA A 97 -12.78 -9.52 -19.19
N VAL A 98 -12.29 -9.50 -17.94
CA VAL A 98 -10.87 -9.65 -17.62
C VAL A 98 -10.65 -11.02 -16.99
N GLU A 99 -9.69 -11.76 -17.51
CA GLU A 99 -9.28 -13.07 -17.02
C GLU A 99 -7.82 -13.04 -16.57
N SER A 100 -7.53 -13.64 -15.40
CA SER A 100 -6.17 -13.92 -15.00
C SER A 100 -5.74 -15.29 -15.54
N HIS A 101 -4.52 -15.36 -16.11
CA HIS A 101 -3.92 -16.63 -16.52
C HIS A 101 -2.92 -17.08 -15.46
N PRO A 102 -3.31 -17.99 -14.54
CA PRO A 102 -2.40 -18.48 -13.52
C PRO A 102 -1.21 -19.21 -14.17
N ASN A 103 -0.01 -18.94 -13.69
CA ASN A 103 1.19 -19.59 -14.19
C ASN A 103 1.24 -21.03 -13.68
N ARG A 104 0.75 -21.97 -14.50
CA ARG A 104 0.73 -23.41 -14.20
C ARG A 104 2.12 -23.99 -13.89
N ASP A 105 3.18 -23.32 -14.36
CA ASP A 105 4.58 -23.72 -14.17
C ASP A 105 5.28 -23.01 -13.00
N ALA A 106 4.55 -22.23 -12.18
CA ALA A 106 5.10 -21.67 -10.96
C ALA A 106 5.53 -22.82 -10.03
N ALA A 107 6.85 -23.05 -9.99
CA ALA A 107 7.50 -24.20 -9.37
C ALA A 107 6.93 -24.57 -7.99
N PRO A 108 6.93 -25.87 -7.62
CA PRO A 108 6.31 -26.33 -6.38
C PRO A 108 6.89 -25.59 -5.17
N THR A 109 5.98 -25.10 -4.32
CA THR A 109 6.32 -24.45 -3.06
C THR A 109 7.28 -25.32 -2.26
N ARG A 110 8.34 -24.69 -1.73
CA ARG A 110 9.42 -25.36 -1.00
C ARG A 110 8.83 -26.22 0.15
N ARG A 111 8.78 -27.54 -0.04
CA ARG A 111 8.35 -28.48 1.00
C ARG A 111 9.40 -28.54 2.11
N VAL A 112 9.13 -27.90 3.24
CA VAL A 112 9.98 -28.00 4.44
C VAL A 112 9.67 -29.31 5.16
N ARG A 113 10.58 -30.29 5.09
CA ARG A 113 10.49 -31.53 5.87
C ARG A 113 11.14 -31.33 7.24
N LYS A 114 10.37 -31.51 8.32
CA LYS A 114 10.90 -31.50 9.69
C LYS A 114 11.93 -32.63 9.85
N ARG A 115 13.18 -32.28 10.15
CA ARG A 115 14.22 -33.25 10.51
C ARG A 115 13.86 -33.85 11.88
N ARG A 116 13.77 -35.18 11.97
CA ARG A 116 13.74 -35.87 13.26
C ARG A 116 15.19 -35.96 13.73
N THR A 117 15.52 -35.21 14.78
CA THR A 117 16.75 -35.40 15.54
C THR A 117 16.53 -36.62 16.42
N GLY A 118 17.35 -37.65 16.22
CA GLY A 118 17.47 -38.80 17.12
C GLY A 118 18.54 -38.56 18.16
#